data_AF-A0A9D4T0E9-F1
#
_entry.id   AF-A0A9D4T0E9-F1
#
_cell.length_a   1.000
_cell.length_b   1.000
_cell.length_c   1.000
_cell.angle_alpha   90.00
_cell.angle_beta   90.00
_cell.angle_gamma   90.00
#
_symmetry.space_group_name_H-M   'P 1'
#
loop_
_entity.id
_entity.type
_entity.pdbx_description
1 polymer ?
#
loop_
_entity_poly.entity_id
_entity_poly.type
_entity_poly.pdbx_seq_one_letter_code
_entity_poly.pdbx_strand_id
1 'polypeptide(L)'
;MAQHTHVRGPRVPDNQSELLLSFMEQHPELAVRASELTYEFTAADRRRLWGELSDALNSEDPVTKSAEQWQAGLVAEASPRRAP
;
A
#
# COMPACT_ATOMS: atom_id res chain seq x y z
N MET A 1 -11.59 29.56 3.91
CA MET A 1 -10.32 28.82 3.83
C MET A 1 -10.59 27.41 4.34
N ALA A 2 -10.69 26.42 3.45
CA ALA A 2 -10.97 25.04 3.84
C ALA A 2 -9.67 24.39 4.31
N GLN A 3 -9.59 24.07 5.60
CA GLN A 3 -8.48 23.32 6.16
C GLN A 3 -8.67 21.86 5.74
N HIS A 4 -7.85 21.38 4.81
CA HIS A 4 -7.72 19.94 4.55
C HIS A 4 -7.00 19.33 5.74
N THR A 5 -7.76 18.93 6.76
CA THR A 5 -7.27 18.08 7.84
C THR A 5 -6.83 16.76 7.18
N HIS A 6 -5.53 16.62 6.94
CA HIS A 6 -4.94 15.34 6.54
C HIS A 6 -5.04 14.44 7.77
N VAL A 7 -6.15 13.73 7.89
CA VAL A 7 -6.36 12.73 8.93
C VAL A 7 -5.29 11.67 8.70
N ARG A 8 -4.19 11.74 9.44
CA ARG A 8 -3.21 10.66 9.51
C ARG A 8 -3.99 9.44 9.97
N GLY A 9 -4.24 8.51 9.06
CA GLY A 9 -4.88 7.24 9.38
C GLY A 9 -4.13 6.52 10.51
N PRO A 10 -4.77 5.53 11.14
CA PRO A 10 -4.14 4.77 12.22
C PRO A 10 -2.76 4.26 11.78
N ARG A 11 -1.78 4.40 12.68
CA ARG A 11 -0.44 3.84 12.51
C ARG A 11 -0.59 2.36 12.22
N VAL A 12 0.05 1.90 11.14
CA VAL A 12 0.09 0.47 10.81
C VAL A 12 0.88 -0.24 11.92
N PRO A 13 0.31 -1.25 12.58
CA PRO A 13 1.00 -2.03 13.60
C PRO A 13 2.14 -2.86 12.98
N ASP A 14 3.18 -3.14 13.77
CA ASP A 14 4.43 -3.74 13.29
C ASP A 14 4.22 -5.09 12.56
N ASN A 15 3.29 -5.92 13.03
CA ASN A 15 2.95 -7.20 12.37
C ASN A 15 2.43 -7.01 10.93
N GLN A 16 1.56 -6.01 10.73
CA GLN A 16 1.06 -5.67 9.39
C GLN A 16 2.15 -5.03 8.53
N SER A 17 3.08 -4.27 9.13
CA SER A 17 4.24 -3.74 8.41
C SER A 17 5.21 -4.83 7.96
N GLU A 18 5.50 -5.81 8.82
CA GLU A 18 6.35 -6.96 8.47
C GLU A 18 5.72 -7.82 7.38
N LEU A 19 4.42 -8.08 7.46
CA LEU A 19 3.69 -8.83 6.43
C LEU A 19 3.68 -8.08 5.10
N LEU A 20 3.49 -6.75 5.14
CA LEU A 20 3.55 -5.89 3.96
C LEU A 20 4.92 -5.96 3.28
N LEU A 21 6.00 -5.79 4.05
CA LEU A 21 7.37 -5.86 3.53
C LEU A 21 7.68 -7.23 2.95
N SER A 22 7.37 -8.30 3.69
CA SER A 22 7.60 -9.69 3.26
C SER A 22 6.85 -10.02 1.97
N PHE A 23 5.63 -9.47 1.79
CA PHE A 23 4.84 -9.66 0.58
C PHE A 23 5.43 -8.89 -0.61
N MET A 24 5.89 -7.66 -0.39
CA MET A 24 6.53 -6.86 -1.44
C MET A 24 7.87 -7.44 -1.89
N GLU A 25 8.63 -8.08 -0.98
CA GLU A 25 9.85 -8.81 -1.34
C GLU A 25 9.56 -10.03 -2.24
N GLN A 26 8.43 -10.70 -2.02
CA GLN A 26 7.99 -11.84 -2.84
C GLN A 26 7.35 -11.41 -4.17
N HIS A 27 6.76 -10.21 -4.20
CA HIS A 27 6.07 -9.67 -5.36
C HIS A 27 6.62 -8.28 -5.73
N PRO A 28 7.86 -8.19 -6.26
CA PRO A 28 8.48 -6.90 -6.61
C PRO A 28 7.68 -6.13 -7.68
N GLU A 29 6.84 -6.81 -8.44
CA GLU A 29 5.86 -6.25 -9.38
C GLU A 29 4.84 -5.31 -8.71
N LEU A 30 4.57 -5.45 -7.41
CA LEU A 30 3.72 -4.51 -6.67
C LEU A 30 4.39 -3.15 -6.46
N ALA A 31 5.72 -3.12 -6.40
CA ALA A 31 6.50 -1.91 -6.16
C ALA A 31 6.66 -1.05 -7.42
N VAL A 32 6.42 -1.60 -8.62
CA VAL A 32 6.51 -0.82 -9.86
C VAL A 32 5.36 0.18 -9.96
N ARG A 33 5.63 1.35 -10.56
CA ARG A 33 4.59 2.37 -10.75
C ARG A 33 3.54 1.86 -11.73
N ALA A 34 2.32 2.39 -11.62
CA ALA A 34 1.25 2.11 -12.58
C ALA A 34 1.65 2.41 -14.05
N SER A 35 2.57 3.36 -14.24
CA SER A 35 3.13 3.75 -15.54
C SER A 35 4.20 2.79 -16.08
N GLU A 36 4.65 1.84 -15.27
CA GLU A 36 5.71 0.87 -15.60
C GLU A 36 5.17 -0.56 -15.74
N LEU A 37 3.84 -0.70 -15.78
CA LEU A 37 3.18 -1.97 -16.03
C LEU A 37 3.51 -2.50 -17.43
N THR A 38 3.81 -3.79 -17.51
CA THR A 38 4.13 -4.48 -18.77
C THR A 38 2.91 -5.26 -19.26
N TYR A 39 3.01 -5.85 -20.46
CA TYR A 39 1.97 -6.77 -20.94
C TYR A 39 1.85 -8.03 -20.05
N GLU A 40 2.93 -8.41 -19.36
CA GLU A 40 2.99 -9.58 -18.49
C GLU A 40 2.44 -9.30 -17.08
N PHE A 41 2.39 -8.03 -16.67
CA PHE A 41 1.80 -7.62 -15.40
C PHE A 41 0.85 -6.44 -15.61
N THR A 42 -0.43 -6.76 -15.78
CA THR A 42 -1.43 -5.77 -16.15
C THR A 42 -1.96 -5.01 -14.93
N ALA A 43 -2.72 -3.95 -15.18
CA ALA A 43 -3.44 -3.23 -14.12
C ALA A 43 -4.43 -4.13 -13.36
N ALA A 44 -4.97 -5.15 -14.03
CA ALA A 44 -5.87 -6.12 -13.41
C ALA A 44 -5.11 -7.06 -12.46
N ASP A 45 -3.93 -7.55 -12.87
CA ASP A 45 -3.06 -8.39 -12.04
C ASP A 45 -2.58 -7.62 -10.82
N ARG A 46 -2.15 -6.37 -11.01
CA ARG A 46 -1.78 -5.48 -9.90
C ARG A 46 -2.93 -5.25 -8.93
N ARG A 47 -4.14 -4.99 -9.43
CA ARG A 47 -5.32 -4.81 -8.58
C ARG A 47 -5.66 -6.07 -7.80
N ARG A 48 -5.52 -7.24 -8.43
CA ARG A 48 -5.74 -8.53 -7.79
C ARG A 48 -4.73 -8.78 -6.67
N LEU A 49 -3.44 -8.61 -6.93
CA LEU A 49 -2.38 -8.77 -5.92
C LEU A 49 -2.57 -7.83 -4.72
N TRP A 50 -2.92 -6.56 -4.98
CA TRP A 50 -3.24 -5.61 -3.91
C TRP A 50 -4.47 -6.03 -3.10
N GLY A 51 -5.45 -6.68 -3.73
CA GLY A 51 -6.59 -7.27 -3.04
C GLY A 51 -6.19 -8.41 -2.12
N GLU A 52 -5.39 -9.36 -2.61
CA GLU A 52 -4.88 -10.50 -1.83
C GLU A 52 -4.05 -10.04 -0.63
N LEU A 53 -3.16 -9.07 -0.83
CA LEU A 53 -2.39 -8.43 0.24
C LEU A 53 -3.29 -7.71 1.25
N SER A 54 -4.31 -7.00 0.77
CA SER A 54 -5.25 -6.31 1.64
C SER A 54 -6.02 -7.28 2.53
N ASP A 55 -6.49 -8.41 1.98
CA ASP A 55 -7.16 -9.46 2.73
C ASP A 55 -6.22 -10.07 3.79
N ALA A 56 -4.98 -10.38 3.41
CA ALA A 56 -3.98 -10.92 4.34
C ALA A 56 -3.68 -9.96 5.49
N LEU A 57 -3.48 -8.66 5.21
CA LEU A 57 -3.23 -7.64 6.23
C LEU A 57 -4.44 -7.43 7.13
N ASN A 58 -5.65 -7.42 6.56
CA ASN A 58 -6.87 -7.23 7.33
C ASN A 58 -7.21 -8.44 8.20
N SER A 59 -6.73 -9.64 7.85
CA SER A 59 -6.89 -10.85 8.68
C SER A 59 -6.06 -10.82 9.97
N GLU A 60 -5.03 -9.98 10.06
CA GLU A 60 -4.12 -9.92 11.21
C GLU A 60 -4.61 -9.00 12.35
N ASP A 61 -5.64 -8.16 12.12
CA ASP A 61 -6.28 -7.20 13.07
C ASP A 61 -5.29 -6.23 13.81
N PRO A 62 -5.68 -5.01 14.26
CA PRO A 62 -7.00 -4.36 14.22
C PRO A 62 -7.18 -3.32 13.10
N VAL A 63 -6.17 -3.08 12.26
CA VAL A 63 -6.27 -2.05 11.22
C VAL A 63 -6.70 -2.67 9.91
N THR A 64 -7.98 -2.52 9.56
CA THR A 64 -8.49 -2.90 8.25
C THR A 64 -8.47 -1.71 7.29
N LYS A 65 -7.79 -1.86 6.15
CA LYS A 65 -7.76 -0.87 5.08
C LYS A 65 -8.11 -1.54 3.76
N SER A 66 -8.63 -0.76 2.81
CA SER A 66 -8.80 -1.23 1.43
C SER A 66 -7.42 -1.30 0.76
N ALA A 67 -7.29 -2.17 -0.25
CA ALA A 67 -6.14 -2.23 -1.16
C ALA A 67 -5.60 -0.84 -1.58
N GLU A 68 -6.49 0.07 -1.98
CA GLU A 68 -6.12 1.44 -2.38
C GLU A 68 -5.53 2.27 -1.24
N GLN A 69 -6.00 2.08 -0.01
CA GLN A 69 -5.49 2.77 1.17
C GLN A 69 -4.13 2.21 1.59
N TRP A 70 -3.92 0.89 1.47
CA TRP A 70 -2.61 0.26 1.66
C TRP A 70 -1.59 0.78 0.65
N GLN A 71 -1.97 0.82 -0.62
CA GLN A 71 -1.13 1.36 -1.69
C GLN A 71 -0.80 2.84 -1.46
N ALA A 72 -1.78 3.67 -1.09
CA ALA A 72 -1.56 5.10 -0.84
C ALA A 72 -0.63 5.34 0.37
N GLY A 73 -0.74 4.51 1.42
CA GLY A 73 0.13 4.56 2.59
C GLY A 73 1.60 4.37 2.23
N LEU A 74 1.90 3.38 1.39
CA LEU A 74 3.26 3.12 0.92
C LEU A 74 3.83 4.24 0.05
N VAL A 75 3.02 4.85 -0.83
CA VAL A 75 3.46 6.01 -1.63
C VAL A 75 3.74 7.22 -0.74
N ALA A 76 2.96 7.41 0.31
CA ALA A 76 3.17 8.48 1.28
C ALA A 76 4.44 8.27 2.14
N GLU A 77 4.79 7.02 2.46
CA GLU A 77 6.04 6.69 3.17
C GLU A 77 7.27 6.75 2.26
N ALA A 78 7.15 6.28 1.02
CA ALA A 78 8.23 6.29 0.02
C ALA A 78 8.50 7.70 -0.55
N SER A 79 7.59 8.65 -0.36
CA SER A 79 7.83 10.04 -0.72
C SER A 79 8.56 10.75 0.44
N PRO A 80 9.86 11.10 0.30
CA PRO A 80 10.54 11.85 1.34
C PRO A 80 9.75 13.14 1.55
N ARG A 81 9.45 13.47 2.81
CA ARG A 81 8.93 14.79 3.16
C ARG A 81 9.86 15.80 2.52
N ARG A 82 9.41 16.48 1.46
CA ARG A 82 10.00 17.75 1.06
C ARG A 82 9.78 18.67 2.25
N ALA A 83 10.82 18.82 3.06
CA ALA A 83 10.91 19.87 4.04
C ALA A 83 10.80 21.23 3.30
N PRO A 84 10.14 22.23 3.90
CA PRO A 84 10.13 23.58 3.35
C PRO A 84 11.55 24.17 3.28
#